data_AF-A0A7C4EVL5-F1
#
_entry.id   AF-A0A7C4EVL5-F1
#
_cell.length_a   1.000
_cell.length_b   1.000
_cell.length_c   1.000
_cell.angle_alpha   90.00
_cell.angle_beta   90.00
_cell.angle_gamma   90.00
#
_symmetry.space_group_name_H-M   'P 1'
#
loop_
_entity.id
_entity.type
_entity.pdbx_description
1 polymer ?
#
loop_
_entity_poly.entity_id
_entity_poly.type
_entity_poly.pdbx_seq_one_letter_code
_entity_poly.pdbx_strand_id
1 'polypeptide(L)'
;MAQRKYKAILADLDGTINRGNDLIDGASRIYRSLREQGVRWIFISNSARKLAGDLTEKINRLGLPVSQDQVINSATALLEEIERGYAGATAFVIGEPPLIAGIEATGMRVQRDGDAADIVIVAMDA
;
A
#
# COMPACT_ATOMS: atom_id res chain seq x y z
N MET A 1 -33.23 2.08 12.63
CA MET A 1 -31.95 2.15 11.89
C MET A 1 -30.84 2.39 12.90
N ALA A 2 -29.94 1.44 13.14
CA ALA A 2 -28.82 1.66 14.06
C ALA A 2 -27.92 2.77 13.51
N GLN A 3 -27.67 3.80 14.32
CA GLN A 3 -26.81 4.92 13.94
C GLN A 3 -25.39 4.40 13.72
N ARG A 4 -24.83 4.64 12.53
CA ARG A 4 -23.44 4.28 12.22
C ARG A 4 -22.50 5.08 13.09
N LYS A 5 -21.76 4.38 13.97
CA LYS A 5 -20.77 4.99 14.87
C LYS A 5 -19.54 5.55 14.13
N TYR A 6 -19.20 5.02 12.95
CA TYR A 6 -18.03 5.40 12.18
C TYR A 6 -18.38 5.69 10.71
N LYS A 7 -17.74 6.72 10.13
CA LYS A 7 -17.93 7.15 8.73
C LYS A 7 -17.12 6.32 7.73
N ALA A 8 -16.00 5.76 8.16
CA ALA A 8 -15.12 4.89 7.39
C ALA A 8 -14.29 4.01 8.33
N ILE A 9 -13.71 2.94 7.79
CA ILE A 9 -12.79 2.04 8.47
C ILE A 9 -11.43 2.10 7.77
N LEU A 10 -10.36 2.25 8.55
CA LEU A 10 -9.01 2.00 8.09
C LEU A 10 -8.57 0.67 8.70
N ALA A 11 -8.23 -0.30 7.87
CA ALA A 11 -7.90 -1.64 8.31
C ALA A 11 -6.48 -1.98 7.88
N ASP A 12 -5.66 -2.38 8.85
CA ASP A 12 -4.37 -3.02 8.58
C ASP A 12 -4.55 -4.32 7.77
N LEU A 13 -3.51 -4.81 7.09
CA LEU A 13 -3.49 -6.02 6.26
C LEU A 13 -3.06 -7.29 6.99
N ASP A 14 -1.75 -7.46 7.15
CA ASP A 14 -1.15 -8.68 7.67
C ASP A 14 -1.42 -8.84 9.16
N GLY A 15 -2.04 -9.96 9.55
CA GLY A 15 -2.50 -10.21 10.91
C GLY A 15 -3.90 -9.68 11.22
N THR A 16 -4.50 -8.88 10.31
CA THR A 16 -5.84 -8.30 10.48
C THR A 16 -6.87 -8.89 9.51
N ILE A 17 -6.60 -8.93 8.20
CA ILE A 17 -7.45 -9.64 7.24
C ILE A 17 -6.80 -10.86 6.61
N ASN A 18 -5.48 -10.96 6.60
CA ASN A 18 -4.79 -12.13 6.07
C ASN A 18 -3.64 -12.56 6.98
N ARG A 19 -3.29 -13.84 6.95
CA ARG A 19 -2.04 -14.38 7.48
C ARG A 19 -1.29 -15.02 6.34
N GLY A 20 -0.23 -14.38 5.87
CA GLY A 20 0.45 -14.82 4.65
C GLY A 20 -0.48 -14.77 3.44
N ASN A 21 -0.74 -15.95 2.85
CA ASN A 21 -1.58 -16.11 1.66
C ASN A 21 -2.98 -16.67 1.97
N ASP A 22 -3.43 -16.57 3.22
CA ASP A 22 -4.76 -17.00 3.63
C ASP A 22 -5.54 -15.84 4.24
N LEU A 23 -6.84 -15.72 3.95
CA LEU A 23 -7.70 -14.81 4.70
C LEU A 23 -7.91 -15.33 6.12
N ILE A 24 -8.01 -14.40 7.06
CA ILE A 24 -8.51 -14.70 8.40
C ILE A 24 -9.99 -15.07 8.30
N ASP A 25 -10.38 -16.11 9.03
CA ASP A 25 -11.74 -16.63 9.04
C ASP A 25 -12.77 -15.53 9.31
N GLY A 26 -13.76 -15.44 8.43
CA GLY A 26 -14.84 -14.46 8.53
C GLY A 26 -14.50 -13.08 7.96
N ALA A 27 -13.26 -12.78 7.56
CA ALA A 27 -12.89 -11.50 6.95
C ALA A 27 -13.75 -11.20 5.71
N SER A 28 -13.82 -12.11 4.75
CA SER A 28 -14.64 -11.93 3.54
C SER A 28 -16.12 -11.68 3.85
N ARG A 29 -16.67 -12.37 4.86
CA ARG A 29 -18.06 -12.18 5.31
C ARG A 29 -18.27 -10.80 5.92
N ILE A 30 -17.35 -10.31 6.75
CA ILE A 30 -17.43 -9.00 7.38
C ILE A 30 -17.43 -7.90 6.32
N TYR A 31 -16.47 -7.93 5.39
CA TYR A 31 -16.37 -6.88 4.37
C TYR A 31 -17.51 -6.93 3.35
N ARG A 32 -18.06 -8.11 3.07
CA ARG A 32 -19.33 -8.22 2.32
C ARG A 32 -20.46 -7.51 3.04
N SER A 33 -20.63 -7.76 4.34
CA SER A 33 -21.67 -7.07 5.12
C SER A 33 -21.45 -5.57 5.21
N LEU A 34 -20.20 -5.12 5.36
CA LEU A 34 -19.84 -3.70 5.34
C LEU A 34 -20.23 -3.06 4.00
N ARG A 35 -19.97 -3.75 2.88
CA ARG A 35 -20.39 -3.31 1.54
C ARG A 35 -21.91 -3.19 1.42
N GLU A 36 -22.65 -4.22 1.83
CA GLU A 36 -24.13 -4.25 1.77
C GLU A 36 -24.76 -3.13 2.60
N GLN A 37 -24.14 -2.80 3.74
CA GLN A 37 -24.59 -1.67 4.53
C GLN A 37 -24.21 -0.35 3.83
N GLY A 38 -23.13 -0.30 3.04
CA GLY A 38 -22.56 0.92 2.46
C GLY A 38 -21.52 1.61 3.36
N VAL A 39 -20.79 0.84 4.19
CA VAL A 39 -19.68 1.37 5.00
C VAL A 39 -18.46 1.46 4.09
N ARG A 40 -17.77 2.60 4.10
CA ARG A 40 -16.51 2.76 3.37
C ARG A 40 -15.34 2.19 4.17
N TRP A 41 -14.39 1.56 3.50
CA TRP A 41 -13.13 1.16 4.11
C TRP A 41 -11.95 1.33 3.16
N ILE A 42 -10.76 1.44 3.75
CA ILE A 42 -9.47 1.46 3.07
C ILE A 42 -8.56 0.48 3.82
N PHE A 43 -7.86 -0.37 3.08
CA PHE A 43 -6.76 -1.17 3.57
C PHE A 43 -5.49 -0.33 3.64
N ILE A 44 -4.84 -0.34 4.79
CA ILE A 44 -3.59 0.36 5.04
C ILE A 44 -2.49 -0.67 5.35
N SER A 45 -1.28 -0.48 4.82
CA SER A 45 -0.13 -1.31 5.19
C SER A 45 1.14 -0.48 5.23
N ASN A 46 2.03 -0.80 6.17
CA ASN A 46 3.36 -0.19 6.24
C ASN A 46 4.37 -0.87 5.30
N SER A 47 4.01 -1.95 4.63
CA SER A 47 4.93 -2.68 3.76
C SER A 47 5.14 -1.95 2.44
N ALA A 48 6.39 -1.60 2.14
CA ALA A 48 6.80 -1.01 0.88
C ALA A 48 7.34 -2.05 -0.13
N ARG A 49 7.23 -3.36 0.17
CA ARG A 49 7.72 -4.43 -0.71
C ARG A 49 6.95 -4.53 -2.03
N LYS A 50 5.75 -3.96 -2.06
CA LYS A 50 4.76 -4.06 -3.14
C LYS A 50 4.15 -2.69 -3.37
N LEU A 51 3.64 -2.44 -4.57
CA LEU A 51 2.81 -1.26 -4.83
C LEU A 51 1.36 -1.55 -4.44
N ALA A 52 0.55 -0.50 -4.32
CA ALA A 52 -0.88 -0.63 -4.02
C ALA A 52 -1.61 -1.54 -5.01
N GLY A 53 -1.23 -1.53 -6.29
CA GLY A 53 -1.76 -2.44 -7.31
C GLY A 53 -1.50 -3.92 -6.98
N ASP A 54 -0.25 -4.27 -6.64
CA ASP A 54 0.13 -5.65 -6.29
C ASP A 54 -0.61 -6.17 -5.04
N LEU A 55 -0.82 -5.28 -4.05
CA LEU A 55 -1.59 -5.60 -2.85
C LEU A 55 -3.08 -5.78 -3.17
N THR A 56 -3.63 -4.94 -4.05
CA THR A 56 -5.00 -5.05 -4.54
C THR A 56 -5.22 -6.40 -5.22
N GLU A 57 -4.33 -6.80 -6.12
CA GLU A 57 -4.39 -8.12 -6.76
C GLU A 57 -4.25 -9.26 -5.75
N LYS A 58 -3.35 -9.15 -4.77
CA LYS A 58 -3.23 -10.14 -3.69
C LYS A 58 -4.58 -10.31 -2.98
N ILE A 59 -5.17 -9.23 -2.48
CA ILE A 59 -6.42 -9.28 -1.71
C ILE A 59 -7.57 -9.85 -2.57
N ASN A 60 -7.63 -9.49 -3.85
CA ASN A 60 -8.59 -10.05 -4.79
C ASN A 60 -8.42 -11.57 -4.96
N ARG A 61 -7.18 -12.06 -5.12
CA ARG A 61 -6.89 -13.51 -5.19
C ARG A 61 -7.26 -14.26 -3.91
N LEU A 62 -7.18 -13.60 -2.76
CA LEU A 62 -7.59 -14.16 -1.47
C LEU A 62 -9.12 -14.29 -1.32
N GLY A 63 -9.91 -13.79 -2.28
CA GLY A 63 -11.38 -13.90 -2.25
C GLY A 63 -12.07 -12.71 -1.59
N LEU A 64 -11.39 -11.55 -1.52
CA LEU A 64 -11.97 -10.30 -1.06
C LEU A 64 -11.90 -9.23 -2.16
N PRO A 65 -13.00 -9.01 -2.92
CA PRO A 65 -13.00 -8.05 -4.02
C PRO A 65 -12.77 -6.60 -3.56
N VAL A 66 -11.70 -5.95 -4.02
CA VAL A 66 -11.42 -4.52 -3.78
C VAL A 66 -10.82 -3.84 -5.00
N SER A 67 -11.04 -2.53 -5.08
CA SER A 67 -10.40 -1.66 -6.05
C SER A 67 -9.13 -1.01 -5.48
N GLN A 68 -8.27 -0.49 -6.37
CA GLN A 68 -6.96 0.05 -5.99
C GLN A 68 -7.06 1.28 -5.08
N ASP A 69 -8.09 2.10 -5.22
CA ASP A 69 -8.38 3.25 -4.34
C ASP A 69 -8.75 2.84 -2.90
N GLN A 70 -9.03 1.55 -2.67
CA GLN A 70 -9.24 1.00 -1.34
C GLN A 70 -7.95 0.44 -0.71
N VAL A 71 -6.79 0.65 -1.32
CA VAL A 71 -5.51 0.14 -0.81
C VAL A 71 -4.47 1.25 -0.82
N ILE A 72 -3.94 1.55 0.37
CA ILE A 72 -2.86 2.52 0.56
C ILE A 72 -1.75 1.80 1.31
N ASN A 73 -0.51 1.96 0.87
CA ASN A 73 0.64 1.53 1.65
C ASN A 73 1.70 2.61 1.77
N SER A 74 2.75 2.32 2.55
CA SER A 74 3.89 3.22 2.71
C SER A 74 4.56 3.58 1.38
N ALA A 75 4.55 2.66 0.40
CA ALA A 75 5.00 2.98 -0.96
C ALA A 75 4.14 4.05 -1.62
N THR A 76 2.79 3.96 -1.54
CA THR A 76 1.89 5.03 -2.03
C THR A 76 2.27 6.39 -1.46
N ALA A 77 2.43 6.48 -0.13
CA ALA A 77 2.76 7.74 0.54
C ALA A 77 4.13 8.30 0.10
N LEU A 78 5.14 7.43 -0.07
CA LEU A 78 6.45 7.82 -0.57
C LEU A 78 6.38 8.36 -2.00
N LEU A 79 5.68 7.66 -2.90
CA LEU A 79 5.58 8.08 -4.31
C LEU A 79 4.86 9.43 -4.43
N GLU A 80 3.78 9.64 -3.67
CA GLU A 80 3.10 10.94 -3.60
C GLU A 80 4.02 12.06 -3.10
N GLU A 81 4.87 11.79 -2.12
CA GLU A 81 5.83 12.77 -1.60
C GLU A 81 6.91 13.11 -2.64
N ILE A 82 7.39 12.11 -3.39
CA ILE A 82 8.34 12.33 -4.47
C ILE A 82 7.74 13.20 -5.57
N GLU A 83 6.52 12.89 -6.00
CA GLU A 83 5.81 13.67 -7.03
C GLU A 83 5.58 15.13 -6.62
N ARG A 84 5.42 15.41 -5.32
CA ARG A 84 5.17 16.77 -4.80
C ARG A 84 6.39 17.68 -4.82
N GLY A 85 7.60 17.14 -4.66
CA GLY A 85 8.77 17.99 -4.39
C GLY A 85 10.12 17.47 -4.86
N TYR A 86 10.22 16.23 -5.30
CA TYR A 86 11.50 15.57 -5.60
C TYR A 86 11.58 14.98 -7.01
N ALA A 87 10.62 15.30 -7.88
CA ALA A 87 10.68 14.93 -9.29
C ALA A 87 11.99 15.45 -9.92
N GLY A 88 12.82 14.54 -10.45
CA GLY A 88 14.10 14.85 -11.08
C GLY A 88 15.34 14.84 -10.16
N ALA A 89 15.16 14.69 -8.85
CA ALA A 89 16.26 14.41 -7.92
C ALA A 89 16.86 13.01 -8.15
N THR A 90 18.06 12.77 -7.62
CA THR A 90 18.65 11.43 -7.57
C THR A 90 18.44 10.77 -6.21
N ALA A 91 18.20 9.46 -6.21
CA ALA A 91 18.04 8.71 -4.97
C ALA A 91 18.90 7.45 -4.94
N PHE A 92 19.50 7.18 -3.79
CA PHE A 92 20.02 5.86 -3.45
C PHE A 92 18.94 5.11 -2.67
N VAL A 93 18.48 3.99 -3.22
CA VAL A 93 17.32 3.26 -2.70
C VAL A 93 17.73 1.91 -2.12
N ILE A 94 17.37 1.67 -0.87
CA ILE A 94 17.44 0.37 -0.21
C ILE A 94 16.01 -0.16 -0.06
N GLY A 95 15.57 -0.98 -1.01
CA GLY A 95 14.21 -1.50 -1.06
C GLY A 95 14.02 -2.53 -2.17
N GLU A 96 12.80 -3.05 -2.28
CA GLU A 96 12.45 -4.11 -3.22
C GLU A 96 12.30 -3.59 -4.66
N PRO A 97 12.50 -4.42 -5.70
CA PRO A 97 12.39 -4.01 -7.10
C PRO A 97 11.08 -3.31 -7.48
N PRO A 98 9.88 -3.72 -7.00
CA PRO A 98 8.63 -3.00 -7.31
C PRO A 98 8.63 -1.56 -6.81
N LEU A 99 9.24 -1.30 -5.66
CA LEU A 99 9.37 0.05 -5.10
C LEU A 99 10.30 0.90 -5.95
N ILE A 100 11.47 0.35 -6.32
CA ILE A 100 12.45 1.03 -7.17
C ILE A 100 11.80 1.44 -8.50
N ALA A 101 11.10 0.52 -9.16
CA ALA A 101 10.39 0.81 -10.40
C ALA A 101 9.30 1.90 -10.21
N GLY A 102 8.57 1.86 -9.09
CA GLY A 102 7.61 2.90 -8.73
C GLY A 102 8.27 4.27 -8.57
N ILE A 103 9.41 4.33 -7.89
CA ILE A 103 10.18 5.57 -7.70
C ILE A 103 10.65 6.11 -9.05
N GLU A 104 11.22 5.28 -9.91
CA GLU A 104 11.67 5.71 -11.25
C GLU A 104 10.51 6.25 -12.11
N ALA A 105 9.32 5.67 -11.97
CA ALA A 105 8.13 6.13 -12.68
C ALA A 105 7.67 7.55 -12.29
N THR A 106 8.06 8.06 -11.11
CA THR A 106 7.81 9.46 -10.70
C THR A 106 8.75 10.47 -11.38
N GLY A 107 9.76 10.00 -12.12
CA GLY A 107 10.80 10.83 -12.73
C GLY A 107 12.03 11.06 -11.84
N MET A 108 12.05 10.50 -10.63
CA MET A 108 13.26 10.42 -9.81
C MET A 108 14.25 9.43 -10.42
N ARG A 109 15.55 9.74 -10.38
CA ARG A 109 16.61 8.85 -10.92
C ARG A 109 17.23 8.02 -9.80
N VAL A 110 17.11 6.69 -9.87
CA VAL A 110 17.76 5.82 -8.90
C VAL A 110 19.22 5.59 -9.30
N GLN A 111 20.15 5.74 -8.35
CA GLN A 111 21.58 5.54 -8.56
C GLN A 111 22.20 4.65 -7.48
N ARG A 112 23.42 4.15 -7.77
CA ARG A 112 24.12 3.15 -6.94
C ARG A 112 25.12 3.74 -5.96
N ASP A 113 25.56 4.97 -6.21
CA ASP A 113 26.46 5.68 -5.31
C ASP A 113 25.63 6.52 -4.35
N GLY A 114 25.68 6.15 -3.06
CA GLY A 114 24.96 6.84 -2.00
C GLY A 114 25.52 8.22 -1.69
N ASP A 115 26.82 8.43 -1.86
CA ASP A 115 27.48 9.71 -1.55
C ASP A 115 27.16 10.78 -2.60
N ALA A 116 26.79 10.35 -3.81
CA ALA A 116 26.39 11.22 -4.90
C ALA A 116 24.88 11.47 -4.98
N ALA A 117 24.07 10.91 -4.07
CA ALA A 117 22.61 10.97 -4.15
C ALA A 117 22.05 12.19 -3.41
N ASP A 118 21.02 12.84 -3.97
CA ASP A 118 20.31 13.91 -3.28
C ASP A 118 19.53 13.37 -2.06
N ILE A 119 19.04 12.13 -2.16
CA ILE A 119 18.16 11.51 -1.18
C ILE A 119 18.57 10.03 -0.97
N VAL A 120 18.50 9.58 0.28
CA VAL A 120 18.58 8.16 0.62
C VAL A 120 17.19 7.67 1.04
N ILE A 121 16.66 6.68 0.34
CA ILE A 121 15.36 6.06 0.62
C ILE A 121 15.60 4.67 1.19
N VAL A 122 15.17 4.45 2.43
CA VAL A 122 15.25 3.14 3.09
C VAL A 122 13.85 2.62 3.34
N ALA A 123 13.52 1.54 2.65
CA ALA A 123 12.20 0.91 2.66
C ALA A 123 12.40 -0.61 2.68
N MET A 124 13.13 -1.07 3.70
CA MET A 124 13.30 -2.48 4.01
C MET A 124 12.26 -2.90 5.04
N ASP A 125 11.75 -4.10 4.84
CA ASP A 125 10.84 -4.77 5.74
C ASP A 125 11.44 -6.17 5.96
N ALA A 126 11.64 -6.56 7.21
CA ALA A 126 12.40 -7.76 7.60
C ALA A 126 11.60 -9.05 7.37
#